data_AF-A0AA42N7Z4-F1
#
_entry.id   AF-A0AA42N7Z4-F1
#
_cell.length_a   1.000
_cell.length_b   1.000
_cell.length_c   1.000
_cell.angle_alpha   90.00
_cell.angle_beta   90.00
_cell.angle_gamma   90.00
#
_symmetry.space_group_name_H-M   'P 1'
#
loop_
_entity.id
_entity.type
_entity.pdbx_description
1 polymer ?
#
loop_
_entity_poly.entity_id
_entity_poly.type
_entity_poly.pdbx_seq_one_letter_code
_entity_poly.pdbx_strand_id
1 'polypeptide(L)'
;MGDITRSDDFKFRFGKLDRHHKADLAGHLRRTGKPLDPVLLWRDMTADEVDVVPLILLDGEHRIAAYKAVGDQGRVPAIILHCDRRTALLAALGGNAKYVLSLSQMERTDAAWRLVREPVEPSYTRKEIVGMASVSARTVNYMRSRWAEMVKAGQEPTGEWGRDRSDKTTERDGDEMTDARREREIALLVTEIRDVIDRRKRPEKAILRDGQAVDTAIIEALGDKRFKELADYFFGEDEQRDEWLGDTLTDDADCSDNNEVEDANF
;
A
#
# COMPACT_ATOMS: atom_id res chain seq x y z
N MET A 1 5.02 -25.31 16.06
CA MET A 1 5.33 -23.87 15.91
C MET A 1 3.97 -23.21 15.79
N GLY A 2 3.60 -22.28 16.67
CA GLY A 2 2.26 -21.66 16.59
C GLY A 2 2.15 -20.92 15.27
N ASP A 3 1.08 -21.18 14.50
CA ASP A 3 0.88 -20.50 13.23
C ASP A 3 0.73 -19.00 13.46
N ILE A 4 1.46 -18.21 12.66
CA ILE A 4 1.36 -16.75 12.66
C ILE A 4 0.19 -16.37 11.75
N THR A 5 -0.83 -15.80 12.35
CA THR A 5 -2.02 -15.31 11.66
C THR A 5 -1.83 -13.83 11.28
N ARG A 6 -2.27 -13.48 10.08
CA ARG A 6 -2.38 -12.08 9.66
C ARG A 6 -3.82 -11.64 9.89
N SER A 7 -3.98 -10.51 10.56
CA SER A 7 -5.28 -9.86 10.70
C SER A 7 -5.19 -8.48 10.07
N ASP A 8 -6.17 -8.16 9.22
CA ASP A 8 -6.33 -6.82 8.66
C ASP A 8 -6.56 -5.78 9.77
N ASP A 9 -6.84 -6.23 11.00
CA ASP A 9 -7.01 -5.33 12.12
C ASP A 9 -5.75 -4.61 12.58
N PHE A 10 -4.60 -5.22 12.32
CA PHE A 10 -3.31 -4.68 12.75
C PHE A 10 -2.48 -4.18 11.57
N LYS A 11 -3.06 -4.20 10.36
CA LYS A 11 -2.43 -3.74 9.13
C LYS A 11 -2.86 -2.31 8.81
N PHE A 12 -1.93 -1.36 8.99
CA PHE A 12 -2.16 0.06 8.71
C PHE A 12 -1.60 0.53 7.36
N ARG A 13 -0.78 -0.29 6.71
CA ARG A 13 -0.16 0.02 5.41
C ARG A 13 -0.99 -0.55 4.26
N PHE A 14 -1.31 0.29 3.29
CA PHE A 14 -1.90 -0.11 2.02
C PHE A 14 -0.82 -0.64 1.07
N GLY A 15 -1.19 -1.67 0.32
CA GLY A 15 -0.32 -2.25 -0.71
C GLY A 15 0.23 -3.63 -0.38
N LYS A 16 0.95 -4.17 -1.38
CA LYS A 16 1.62 -5.47 -1.34
C LYS A 16 3.02 -5.32 -0.74
N LEU A 17 3.60 -6.45 -0.35
CA LEU A 17 5.02 -6.54 0.02
C LEU A 17 5.89 -5.88 -1.06
N ASP A 18 6.75 -4.95 -0.64
CA ASP A 18 7.74 -4.32 -1.49
C ASP A 18 8.80 -5.36 -1.87
N ARG A 19 8.90 -5.66 -3.18
CA ARG A 19 9.78 -6.70 -3.71
C ARG A 19 11.26 -6.33 -3.54
N HIS A 20 11.62 -5.07 -3.75
CA HIS A 20 12.99 -4.59 -3.62
C HIS A 20 13.43 -4.62 -2.16
N HIS A 21 12.61 -4.10 -1.26
CA HIS A 21 12.91 -4.12 0.16
C HIS A 21 13.02 -5.54 0.71
N LYS A 22 12.15 -6.45 0.28
CA LYS A 22 12.25 -7.88 0.60
C LYS A 22 13.57 -8.49 0.09
N ALA A 23 13.95 -8.19 -1.16
CA ALA A 23 15.17 -8.71 -1.78
C ALA A 23 16.43 -8.21 -1.04
N ASP A 24 16.46 -6.95 -0.64
CA ASP A 24 17.55 -6.37 0.14
C ASP A 24 17.72 -7.05 1.50
N LEU A 25 16.62 -7.28 2.22
CA LEU A 25 16.64 -7.99 3.50
C LEU A 25 17.10 -9.45 3.34
N ALA A 26 16.61 -10.15 2.32
CA ALA A 26 17.05 -11.52 2.03
C ALA A 26 18.53 -11.56 1.62
N GLY A 27 19.00 -10.58 0.84
CA GLY A 27 20.40 -10.42 0.47
C GLY A 27 21.29 -10.15 1.69
N HIS A 28 20.82 -9.34 2.65
CA HIS A 28 21.52 -9.12 3.91
C HIS A 28 21.67 -10.43 4.70
N LEU A 29 20.57 -11.17 4.90
CA LEU A 29 20.55 -12.46 5.60
C LEU A 29 21.56 -13.46 4.99
N ARG A 30 21.57 -13.61 3.66
CA ARG A 30 22.50 -14.51 2.95
C ARG A 30 23.97 -14.11 3.12
N ARG A 31 24.26 -12.80 3.13
CA ARG A 31 25.63 -12.29 3.15
C ARG A 31 26.24 -12.28 4.54
N THR A 32 25.46 -11.91 5.55
CA THR A 32 25.98 -11.72 6.92
C THR A 32 25.72 -12.90 7.82
N GLY A 33 24.69 -13.72 7.53
CA GLY A 33 24.20 -14.77 8.43
C GLY A 33 23.66 -14.23 9.77
N LYS A 34 23.52 -12.92 9.91
CA LYS A 34 23.03 -12.28 11.15
C LYS A 34 21.52 -12.16 11.11
N PRO A 35 20.81 -12.43 12.23
CA PRO A 35 19.38 -12.25 12.30
C PRO A 35 19.00 -10.77 12.13
N LEU A 36 17.91 -10.53 11.40
CA LEU A 36 17.22 -9.24 11.35
C LEU A 36 16.59 -8.90 12.71
N ASP A 37 16.23 -7.64 12.88
CA ASP A 37 15.43 -7.17 14.02
C ASP A 37 14.17 -8.03 14.24
N PRO A 38 13.78 -8.27 15.49
CA PRO A 38 12.68 -9.16 15.79
C PRO A 38 11.35 -8.67 15.23
N VAL A 39 10.52 -9.61 14.78
CA VAL A 39 9.14 -9.34 14.38
C VAL A 39 8.26 -9.17 15.62
N LEU A 40 7.23 -8.35 15.51
CA LEU A 40 6.33 -8.06 16.61
C LEU A 40 5.05 -8.88 16.47
N LEU A 41 4.76 -9.71 17.48
CA LEU A 41 3.59 -10.57 17.54
C LEU A 41 2.75 -10.20 18.76
N TRP A 42 1.45 -10.46 18.67
CA TRP A 42 0.51 -10.32 19.77
C TRP A 42 -0.21 -11.63 20.01
N ARG A 43 -0.45 -11.92 21.29
CA ARG A 43 -1.31 -13.01 21.73
C ARG A 43 -2.33 -12.47 22.71
N ASP A 44 -3.61 -12.66 22.38
CA ASP A 44 -4.71 -12.31 23.25
C ASP A 44 -4.80 -13.30 24.42
N MET A 45 -4.56 -12.82 25.64
CA MET A 45 -4.64 -13.65 26.85
C MET A 45 -6.02 -13.56 27.52
N THR A 46 -6.96 -12.80 26.96
CA THR A 46 -8.31 -12.62 27.51
C THR A 46 -9.35 -13.58 26.92
N ALA A 47 -8.97 -14.35 25.90
CA ALA A 47 -9.80 -15.42 25.36
C ALA A 47 -9.78 -16.61 26.33
N ASP A 48 -10.90 -16.83 27.03
CA ASP A 48 -11.05 -17.80 28.11
C ASP A 48 -11.11 -19.28 27.67
N GLU A 49 -10.73 -19.64 26.44
CA GLU A 49 -10.80 -21.03 25.99
C GLU A 49 -9.47 -21.64 25.52
N VAL A 50 -9.27 -22.82 26.11
CA VAL A 50 -8.30 -23.88 25.88
C VAL A 50 -8.37 -24.34 24.43
N ASP A 51 -7.52 -23.78 23.57
CA ASP A 51 -6.70 -24.50 22.58
C ASP A 51 -6.03 -23.49 21.64
N VAL A 52 -4.71 -23.33 21.82
CA VAL A 52 -3.78 -22.58 20.95
C VAL A 52 -4.28 -21.20 20.46
N VAL A 53 -4.20 -20.17 21.32
CA VAL A 53 -4.42 -18.79 20.87
C VAL A 53 -3.43 -18.44 19.73
N PRO A 54 -3.93 -17.99 18.55
CA PRO A 54 -3.10 -17.67 17.40
C PRO A 54 -2.14 -16.51 17.71
N LEU A 55 -0.96 -16.53 17.08
CA LEU A 55 -0.02 -15.41 17.15
C LEU A 55 -0.36 -14.43 16.03
N ILE A 56 -0.83 -13.24 16.37
CA ILE A 56 -1.18 -12.22 15.39
C ILE A 56 0.05 -11.37 15.07
N LEU A 57 0.37 -11.21 13.79
CA LEU A 57 1.46 -10.33 13.35
C LEU A 57 1.06 -8.86 13.51
N LEU A 58 1.84 -8.10 14.29
CA LEU A 58 1.69 -6.66 14.44
C LEU A 58 2.64 -5.87 13.52
N ASP A 59 3.89 -6.34 13.37
CA ASP A 59 4.91 -5.71 12.54
C ASP A 59 5.98 -6.72 12.07
N GLY A 60 6.56 -6.47 10.89
CA GLY A 60 7.64 -7.28 10.33
C GLY A 60 7.25 -8.19 9.15
N GLU A 61 6.19 -7.86 8.41
CA GLU A 61 5.75 -8.63 7.23
C GLU A 61 6.89 -8.84 6.21
N HIS A 62 7.65 -7.78 5.88
CA HIS A 62 8.81 -7.89 4.98
C HIS A 62 9.93 -8.76 5.55
N ARG A 63 10.14 -8.74 6.87
CA ARG A 63 11.16 -9.58 7.55
C ARG A 63 10.77 -11.05 7.48
N ILE A 64 9.51 -11.40 7.77
CA ILE A 64 9.01 -12.78 7.61
C ILE A 64 9.17 -13.24 6.17
N ALA A 65 8.81 -12.39 5.20
CA ALA A 65 8.95 -12.71 3.79
C ALA A 65 10.42 -12.91 3.36
N ALA A 66 11.35 -12.16 3.95
CA ALA A 66 12.78 -12.31 3.72
C ALA A 66 13.33 -13.63 4.27
N TYR A 67 13.03 -13.98 5.53
CA TYR A 67 13.43 -15.26 6.12
C TYR A 67 12.92 -16.46 5.29
N LYS A 68 11.64 -16.41 4.88
CA LYS A 68 11.07 -17.44 4.00
C LYS A 68 11.82 -17.57 2.66
N ALA A 69 12.28 -16.47 2.09
CA ALA A 69 13.00 -16.46 0.80
C ALA A 69 14.45 -16.97 0.88
N VAL A 70 15.03 -17.05 2.08
CA VAL A 70 16.38 -17.60 2.30
C VAL A 70 16.33 -19.10 2.62
N GLY A 71 15.12 -19.67 2.79
CA GLY A 71 14.95 -21.08 3.17
C GLY A 71 15.29 -21.34 4.64
N ASP A 72 15.51 -20.28 5.43
CA ASP A 72 15.84 -20.40 6.83
C ASP A 72 14.57 -20.71 7.63
N GLN A 73 14.34 -22.01 7.82
CA GLN A 73 13.29 -22.56 8.68
C GLN A 73 13.65 -22.39 10.19
N GLY A 74 14.87 -21.95 10.48
CA GLY A 74 15.45 -21.90 11.83
C GLY A 74 15.21 -20.57 12.52
N ARG A 75 14.05 -20.43 13.19
CA ARG A 75 13.78 -19.42 14.24
C ARG A 75 13.88 -17.97 13.78
N VAL A 76 12.77 -17.42 13.30
CA VAL A 76 12.59 -15.97 13.16
C VAL A 76 12.60 -15.33 14.56
N PRO A 77 13.51 -14.37 14.85
CA PRO A 77 13.46 -13.63 16.12
C PRO A 77 12.13 -12.90 16.24
N ALA A 78 11.46 -13.05 17.38
CA ALA A 78 10.14 -12.47 17.60
C ALA A 78 10.03 -11.93 19.04
N ILE A 79 9.32 -10.81 19.17
CA ILE A 79 8.83 -10.28 20.45
C ILE A 79 7.34 -10.57 20.49
N ILE A 80 6.89 -11.31 21.50
CA ILE A 80 5.48 -11.62 21.70
C ILE A 80 4.95 -10.71 22.81
N LEU A 81 3.97 -9.86 22.47
CA LEU A 81 3.27 -9.02 23.43
C LEU A 81 2.07 -9.78 24.01
N HIS A 82 2.01 -9.78 25.33
CA HIS A 82 0.87 -10.27 26.12
C HIS A 82 0.19 -9.06 26.75
N CYS A 83 -0.59 -8.34 25.95
CA CYS A 83 -1.28 -7.13 26.36
C CYS A 83 -2.72 -7.14 25.86
N ASP A 84 -3.51 -6.16 26.31
CA ASP A 84 -4.84 -5.94 25.78
C ASP A 84 -4.81 -5.52 24.31
N ARG A 85 -5.92 -5.74 23.60
CA ARG A 85 -6.08 -5.36 22.19
C ARG A 85 -5.74 -3.89 21.95
N ARG A 86 -6.11 -3.03 22.90
CA ARG A 86 -5.83 -1.60 22.85
C ARG A 86 -4.32 -1.33 22.74
N THR A 87 -3.50 -1.94 23.59
CA THR A 87 -2.04 -1.79 23.56
C THR A 87 -1.44 -2.45 22.32
N ALA A 88 -2.00 -3.58 21.87
CA ALA A 88 -1.54 -4.26 20.65
C ALA A 88 -1.72 -3.39 19.40
N LEU A 89 -2.86 -2.72 19.25
CA LEU A 89 -3.12 -1.77 18.15
C LEU A 89 -2.13 -0.60 18.16
N LEU A 90 -1.86 -0.05 19.36
CA LEU A 90 -0.86 1.00 19.53
C LEU A 90 0.54 0.50 19.14
N ALA A 91 0.90 -0.72 19.53
CA ALA A 91 2.19 -1.29 19.19
C ALA A 91 2.35 -1.53 17.68
N ALA A 92 1.30 -2.03 17.00
CA ALA A 92 1.28 -2.17 15.54
C ALA A 92 1.45 -0.83 14.82
N LEU A 93 0.74 0.21 15.27
CA LEU A 93 0.87 1.55 14.67
C LEU A 93 2.26 2.16 14.95
N GLY A 94 2.78 1.99 16.17
CA GLY A 94 4.10 2.48 16.60
C GLY A 94 5.28 1.80 15.89
N GLY A 95 5.14 0.52 15.51
CA GLY A 95 6.16 -0.20 14.73
C GLY A 95 6.49 0.49 13.40
N ASN A 96 5.51 1.16 12.78
CA ASN A 96 5.68 1.90 11.53
C ASN A 96 6.41 3.25 11.69
N ALA A 97 6.71 3.69 12.94
CA ALA A 97 7.34 4.98 13.21
C ALA A 97 8.88 4.92 13.32
N LYS A 98 9.46 3.73 13.55
CA LYS A 98 10.91 3.54 13.74
C LYS A 98 11.53 2.87 12.50
N TYR A 99 12.39 3.59 11.78
CA TYR A 99 13.33 3.06 10.75
C TYR A 99 12.75 2.21 9.61
N VAL A 100 11.45 2.34 9.34
CA VAL A 100 10.75 1.67 8.22
C VAL A 100 10.04 2.75 7.40
N LEU A 101 9.79 2.47 6.12
CA LEU A 101 9.02 3.32 5.21
C LEU A 101 7.88 3.99 5.98
N SER A 102 7.78 5.32 5.95
CA SER A 102 6.76 6.03 6.71
C SER A 102 5.37 5.75 6.12
N LEU A 103 4.33 5.74 6.94
CA LEU A 103 2.95 5.74 6.43
C LEU A 103 2.73 7.01 5.61
N SER A 104 2.09 6.89 4.46
CA SER A 104 1.60 8.03 3.67
C SER A 104 0.58 8.85 4.46
N GLN A 105 0.30 10.07 4.01
CA GLN A 105 -0.68 10.93 4.68
C GLN A 105 -2.08 10.30 4.73
N MET A 106 -2.47 9.54 3.71
CA MET A 106 -3.75 8.84 3.64
C MET A 106 -3.81 7.70 4.66
N GLU A 107 -2.79 6.84 4.69
CA GLU A 107 -2.66 5.76 5.68
C GLU A 107 -2.68 6.30 7.12
N ARG A 108 -2.01 7.42 7.38
CA ARG A 108 -2.05 8.09 8.70
C ARG A 108 -3.46 8.53 9.08
N THR A 109 -4.22 9.09 8.15
CA THR A 109 -5.60 9.51 8.43
C THR A 109 -6.55 8.33 8.61
N ASP A 110 -6.38 7.25 7.84
CA ASP A 110 -7.20 6.05 7.98
C ASP A 110 -6.88 5.29 9.26
N ALA A 111 -5.60 5.23 9.65
CA ALA A 111 -5.17 4.73 10.95
C ALA A 111 -5.79 5.53 12.11
N ALA A 112 -5.77 6.86 12.03
CA ALA A 112 -6.42 7.71 13.02
C ALA A 112 -7.94 7.47 13.08
N TRP A 113 -8.58 7.34 11.91
CA TRP A 113 -10.01 7.09 11.81
C TRP A 113 -10.41 5.75 12.43
N ARG A 114 -9.59 4.73 12.20
CA ARG A 114 -9.74 3.42 12.84
C ARG A 114 -9.65 3.54 14.37
N LEU A 115 -8.63 4.21 14.91
CA LEU A 115 -8.49 4.41 16.35
C LEU A 115 -9.66 5.17 16.98
N VAL A 116 -10.30 6.09 16.25
CA VAL A 116 -11.50 6.81 16.72
C VAL A 116 -12.69 5.87 16.88
N ARG A 117 -12.82 4.86 16.01
CA ARG A 117 -13.95 3.93 15.95
C ARG A 117 -13.75 2.67 16.76
N GLU A 118 -12.53 2.37 17.17
CA GLU A 118 -12.23 1.13 17.89
C GLU A 118 -13.03 1.06 19.20
N PRO A 119 -13.82 -0.01 19.43
CA PRO A 119 -14.70 -0.15 20.58
C PRO A 119 -13.92 -0.60 21.84
N VAL A 120 -12.91 0.17 22.24
CA VAL A 120 -12.13 -0.05 23.47
C VAL A 120 -12.59 0.87 24.59
N GLU A 121 -12.63 0.32 25.82
CA GLU A 121 -12.94 1.08 27.03
C GLU A 121 -11.70 1.10 27.96
N PRO A 122 -11.18 2.28 28.35
CA PRO A 122 -11.59 3.61 27.90
C PRO A 122 -11.23 3.85 26.43
N SER A 123 -11.97 4.72 25.73
CA SER A 123 -11.63 5.11 24.36
C SER A 123 -10.26 5.81 24.27
N TYR A 124 -9.61 5.76 23.10
CA TYR A 124 -8.32 6.46 22.91
C TYR A 124 -8.49 7.96 23.09
N THR A 125 -7.61 8.58 23.88
CA THR A 125 -7.57 10.02 24.08
C THR A 125 -7.08 10.73 22.82
N ARG A 126 -7.43 12.01 22.67
CA ARG A 126 -6.98 12.83 21.54
C ARG A 126 -5.46 12.86 21.42
N LYS A 127 -4.75 12.94 22.55
CA LYS A 127 -3.29 13.02 22.58
C LYS A 127 -2.65 11.72 22.09
N GLU A 128 -3.21 10.57 22.46
CA GLU A 128 -2.74 9.26 21.99
C GLU A 128 -2.90 9.12 20.48
N ILE A 129 -4.09 9.42 19.94
CA ILE A 129 -4.34 9.30 18.48
C ILE A 129 -3.40 10.23 17.69
N VAL A 130 -3.25 11.49 18.13
CA VAL A 130 -2.35 12.46 17.49
C VAL A 130 -0.91 11.97 17.50
N GLY A 131 -0.41 11.50 18.65
CA GLY A 131 0.97 11.04 18.79
C GLY A 131 1.26 9.80 17.95
N MET A 132 0.31 8.88 17.84
CA MET A 132 0.53 7.59 17.20
C MET A 132 0.31 7.62 15.69
N ALA A 133 -0.78 8.26 15.24
CA ALA A 133 -1.09 8.36 13.82
C ALA A 133 -0.42 9.58 13.15
N SER A 134 0.25 10.45 13.92
CA SER A 134 0.89 11.67 13.41
C SER A 134 -0.07 12.57 12.61
N VAL A 135 -1.29 12.75 13.11
CA VAL A 135 -2.33 13.63 12.53
C VAL A 135 -2.60 14.84 13.43
N SER A 136 -3.20 15.90 12.88
CA SER A 136 -3.51 17.09 13.68
C SER A 136 -4.63 16.83 14.71
N ALA A 137 -4.57 17.50 15.86
CA ALA A 137 -5.63 17.43 16.87
C ALA A 137 -6.99 17.90 16.32
N ARG A 138 -6.99 18.86 15.38
CA ARG A 138 -8.19 19.33 14.69
C ARG A 138 -8.83 18.21 13.87
N THR A 139 -8.03 17.44 13.15
CA THR A 139 -8.49 16.28 12.37
C THR A 139 -9.16 15.25 13.27
N VAL A 140 -8.56 14.91 14.41
CA VAL A 140 -9.14 13.94 15.37
C VAL A 140 -10.46 14.43 15.96
N ASN A 141 -10.57 15.73 16.29
CA ASN A 141 -11.84 16.28 16.75
C ASN A 141 -12.93 16.16 15.67
N TYR A 142 -12.59 16.46 14.41
CA TYR A 142 -13.54 16.37 13.31
C TYR A 142 -13.98 14.91 13.08
N MET A 143 -13.04 13.96 13.11
CA MET A 143 -13.35 12.53 13.06
C MET A 143 -14.31 12.12 14.17
N ARG A 144 -14.08 12.53 15.41
CA ARG A 144 -14.97 12.19 16.54
C ARG A 144 -16.39 12.74 16.37
N SER A 145 -16.53 13.99 15.93
CA SER A 145 -17.83 14.58 15.62
C SER A 145 -18.55 13.78 14.54
N ARG A 146 -17.85 13.45 13.46
CA ARG A 146 -18.39 12.63 12.35
C ARG A 146 -18.77 11.23 12.80
N TRP A 147 -17.97 10.57 13.63
CA TRP A 147 -18.30 9.25 14.17
C TRP A 147 -19.57 9.28 15.01
N ALA A 148 -19.74 10.28 15.87
CA ALA A 148 -20.95 10.44 16.66
C ALA A 148 -22.19 10.67 15.78
N GLU A 149 -22.05 11.45 14.71
CA GLU A 149 -23.12 11.66 13.70
C GLU A 149 -23.48 10.35 12.99
N MET A 150 -22.47 9.58 12.53
CA MET A 150 -22.68 8.29 11.85
C MET A 150 -23.35 7.27 12.76
N VAL A 151 -22.90 7.14 14.02
CA VAL A 151 -23.52 6.24 15.00
C VAL A 151 -24.97 6.63 15.27
N LYS A 152 -25.25 7.94 15.40
CA LYS A 152 -26.63 8.43 15.57
C LYS A 152 -27.51 8.16 14.35
N ALA A 153 -26.94 8.22 13.15
CA ALA A 153 -27.61 7.92 11.90
C ALA A 153 -27.69 6.40 11.59
N GLY A 154 -27.04 5.55 12.38
CA GLY A 154 -26.95 4.11 12.12
C GLY A 154 -26.15 3.75 10.86
N GLN A 155 -25.22 4.63 10.45
CA GLN A 155 -24.40 4.44 9.25
C GLN A 155 -23.16 3.59 9.56
N GLU A 156 -22.90 2.59 8.72
CA GLU A 156 -21.66 1.82 8.79
C GLU A 156 -20.50 2.55 8.10
N PRO A 157 -19.34 2.69 8.75
CA PRO A 157 -18.17 3.33 8.18
C PRO A 157 -17.48 2.41 7.18
N THR A 158 -17.00 2.98 6.07
CA THR A 158 -16.19 2.24 5.09
C THR A 158 -14.79 1.93 5.61
N GLY A 159 -14.31 2.71 6.59
CA GLY A 159 -12.97 2.62 7.15
C GLY A 159 -11.93 3.47 6.43
N GLU A 160 -12.28 4.04 5.28
CA GLU A 160 -11.51 5.06 4.57
C GLU A 160 -12.02 6.44 4.99
N TRP A 161 -11.18 7.22 5.68
CA TRP A 161 -11.56 8.55 6.16
C TRP A 161 -11.98 9.48 5.00
N GLY A 162 -11.34 9.33 3.84
CA GLY A 162 -11.66 10.10 2.65
C GLY A 162 -13.13 10.00 2.22
N ARG A 163 -13.75 8.83 2.42
CA ARG A 163 -15.17 8.56 2.13
C ARG A 163 -16.06 8.92 3.32
N ASP A 164 -15.67 8.50 4.51
CA ASP A 164 -16.49 8.62 5.72
C ASP A 164 -16.62 10.08 6.22
N ARG A 165 -15.70 10.97 5.80
CA ARG A 165 -15.74 12.40 6.18
C ARG A 165 -16.87 13.20 5.53
N SER A 166 -17.62 12.63 4.59
CA SER A 166 -18.76 13.27 3.92
C SER A 166 -19.97 12.36 3.88
N ASP A 167 -21.14 12.87 4.24
CA ASP A 167 -22.44 12.15 4.09
C ASP A 167 -22.81 11.90 2.63
N LYS A 168 -22.07 12.51 1.71
CA LYS A 168 -22.08 12.10 0.32
C LYS A 168 -21.43 10.73 0.26
N THR A 169 -22.22 9.67 0.36
CA THR A 169 -22.11 8.61 -0.65
C THR A 169 -21.91 9.36 -1.95
N THR A 170 -20.71 9.32 -2.53
CA THR A 170 -20.61 9.62 -3.94
C THR A 170 -21.45 8.52 -4.59
N GLU A 171 -22.74 8.77 -4.74
CA GLU A 171 -23.35 8.80 -6.06
C GLU A 171 -22.28 9.39 -6.98
N ARG A 172 -21.43 8.49 -7.47
CA ARG A 172 -20.51 8.74 -8.57
C ARG A 172 -21.35 8.60 -9.84
N ASP A 173 -22.53 9.21 -9.82
CA ASP A 173 -23.63 9.19 -10.78
C ASP A 173 -24.59 10.29 -10.34
N GLY A 174 -24.59 11.47 -10.98
CA GLY A 174 -25.76 12.36 -10.88
C GLY A 174 -25.54 13.86 -11.01
N ASP A 175 -24.36 14.41 -10.71
CA ASP A 175 -24.01 15.68 -11.33
C ASP A 175 -23.54 15.30 -12.72
N GLU A 176 -24.46 15.29 -13.70
CA GLU A 176 -24.08 15.30 -15.11
C GLU A 176 -22.93 16.29 -15.24
N MET A 177 -21.74 15.77 -15.57
CA MET A 177 -20.56 16.58 -15.72
C MET A 177 -20.85 17.51 -16.89
N THR A 178 -21.31 18.73 -16.57
CA THR A 178 -21.64 19.72 -17.58
C THR A 178 -20.43 19.90 -18.47
N ASP A 179 -20.64 20.07 -19.78
CA ASP A 179 -19.51 20.18 -20.72
C ASP A 179 -18.54 21.29 -20.29
N ALA A 180 -19.06 22.41 -19.77
CA ALA A 180 -18.26 23.51 -19.21
C ALA A 180 -17.45 23.13 -17.95
N ARG A 181 -17.90 22.15 -17.16
CA ARG A 181 -17.10 21.60 -16.05
C ARG A 181 -16.06 20.60 -16.58
N ARG A 182 -16.45 19.72 -17.50
CA ARG A 182 -15.55 18.77 -18.16
C ARG A 182 -14.36 19.49 -18.81
N GLU A 183 -14.63 20.54 -19.58
CA GLU A 183 -13.61 21.33 -20.26
C GLU A 183 -12.64 22.01 -19.28
N ARG A 184 -13.14 22.54 -18.16
CA ARG A 184 -12.29 23.15 -17.13
C ARG A 184 -11.37 22.13 -16.48
N GLU A 185 -11.89 20.96 -16.12
CA GLU A 185 -11.09 19.88 -15.54
C GLU A 185 -10.05 19.35 -16.55
N ILE A 186 -10.43 19.19 -17.83
CA ILE A 186 -9.49 18.84 -18.90
C ILE A 186 -8.38 19.89 -19.02
N ALA A 187 -8.72 21.17 -19.00
CA ALA A 187 -7.73 22.24 -19.09
C ALA A 187 -6.73 22.22 -17.93
N LEU A 188 -7.20 21.97 -16.70
CA LEU A 188 -6.35 21.83 -15.52
C LEU A 188 -5.41 20.63 -15.66
N LEU A 189 -5.93 19.47 -16.05
CA LEU A 189 -5.13 18.27 -16.26
C LEU A 189 -4.07 18.47 -17.37
N VAL A 190 -4.42 19.14 -18.46
CA VAL A 190 -3.47 19.48 -19.54
C VAL A 190 -2.34 20.36 -19.01
N THR A 191 -2.65 21.34 -18.16
CA THR A 191 -1.62 22.19 -17.53
C THR A 191 -0.71 21.37 -16.62
N GLU A 192 -1.25 20.50 -15.77
CA GLU A 192 -0.44 19.67 -14.86
C GLU A 192 0.46 18.69 -15.63
N ILE A 193 -0.07 18.04 -16.67
CA ILE A 193 0.69 17.13 -17.54
C ILE A 193 1.81 17.88 -18.25
N ARG A 194 1.53 19.07 -18.80
CA ARG A 194 2.56 19.93 -19.41
C ARG A 194 3.62 20.33 -18.41
N ASP A 195 3.27 20.63 -17.17
CA ASP A 195 4.23 21.05 -16.15
C ASP A 195 5.18 19.91 -15.72
N VAL A 196 4.72 18.66 -15.84
CA VAL A 196 5.53 17.47 -15.61
C VAL A 196 6.45 17.18 -16.79
N ILE A 197 5.95 17.32 -18.03
CA ILE A 197 6.67 16.90 -19.25
C ILE A 197 7.52 18.03 -19.86
N ASP A 198 7.18 19.30 -19.64
CA ASP A 198 7.89 20.45 -20.23
C ASP A 198 9.30 20.60 -19.63
N ARG A 199 10.28 20.16 -20.43
CA ARG A 199 11.72 20.29 -20.18
C ARG A 199 12.17 21.70 -19.82
N ARG A 200 11.47 22.75 -20.26
CA ARG A 200 11.83 24.14 -19.93
C ARG A 200 11.55 24.48 -18.47
N LYS A 201 10.60 23.79 -17.83
CA LYS A 201 10.21 24.00 -16.43
C LYS A 201 11.02 23.14 -15.46
N ARG A 202 11.68 22.08 -15.94
CA ARG A 202 12.48 21.13 -15.14
C ARG A 202 13.84 20.81 -15.80
N PRO A 203 14.72 21.81 -16.03
CA PRO A 203 15.99 21.61 -16.72
C PRO A 203 16.97 20.64 -16.02
N GLU A 204 16.75 20.37 -14.74
CA GLU A 204 17.55 19.49 -13.88
C GLU A 204 17.32 17.98 -14.12
N LYS A 205 16.24 17.59 -14.82
CA LYS A 205 15.88 16.18 -15.03
C LYS A 205 16.37 15.67 -16.39
N ALA A 206 17.36 14.77 -16.36
CA ALA A 206 17.98 14.20 -17.57
C ALA A 206 17.02 13.37 -18.45
N ILE A 207 15.98 12.79 -17.84
CA ILE A 207 15.01 11.86 -18.47
C ILE A 207 14.22 12.51 -19.61
N LEU A 208 14.08 13.85 -19.64
CA LEU A 208 13.21 14.57 -20.58
C LEU A 208 13.86 14.93 -21.93
N ARG A 209 15.06 14.41 -22.24
CA ARG A 209 15.73 14.65 -23.54
C ARG A 209 15.42 13.58 -24.58
N ASP A 210 15.12 12.37 -24.13
CA ASP A 210 14.76 11.25 -24.98
C ASP A 210 13.24 11.15 -25.05
N GLY A 211 12.66 11.41 -26.22
CA GLY A 211 11.22 11.34 -26.42
C GLY A 211 10.65 9.96 -26.13
N GLN A 212 11.36 8.90 -26.53
CA GLN A 212 10.91 7.51 -26.30
C GLN A 212 10.90 7.16 -24.82
N ALA A 213 11.87 7.66 -24.05
CA ALA A 213 11.89 7.47 -22.60
C ALA A 213 10.72 8.18 -21.90
N VAL A 214 10.32 9.36 -22.38
CA VAL A 214 9.13 10.07 -21.87
C VAL A 214 7.86 9.31 -22.20
N ASP A 215 7.72 8.84 -23.44
CA ASP A 215 6.55 8.08 -23.89
C ASP A 215 6.40 6.78 -23.08
N THR A 216 7.51 6.05 -22.90
CA THR A 216 7.56 4.83 -22.07
C THR A 216 7.14 5.13 -20.63
N ALA A 217 7.67 6.20 -20.02
CA ALA A 217 7.32 6.59 -18.66
C ALA A 217 5.83 6.97 -18.52
N ILE A 218 5.23 7.57 -19.55
CA ILE A 218 3.78 7.88 -19.57
C ILE A 218 2.97 6.58 -19.65
N ILE A 219 3.35 5.64 -20.51
CA ILE A 219 2.68 4.34 -20.65
C ILE A 219 2.73 3.57 -19.32
N GLU A 220 3.91 3.47 -18.70
CA GLU A 220 4.09 2.83 -17.39
C GLU A 220 3.28 3.51 -16.29
N ALA A 221 3.23 4.85 -16.27
CA ALA A 221 2.50 5.61 -15.25
C ALA A 221 0.97 5.48 -15.38
N LEU A 222 0.45 5.38 -16.61
CA LEU A 222 -0.98 5.14 -16.86
C LEU A 222 -1.37 3.70 -16.47
N GLY A 223 -0.48 2.75 -16.69
CA GLY A 223 -0.69 1.32 -16.47
C GLY A 223 -1.55 0.68 -17.58
N ASP A 224 -1.38 -0.63 -17.77
CA ASP A 224 -1.89 -1.39 -18.91
C ASP A 224 -3.40 -1.21 -19.14
N LYS A 225 -4.18 -1.19 -18.07
CA LYS A 225 -5.64 -1.08 -18.17
C LYS A 225 -6.05 0.27 -18.75
N ARG A 226 -5.49 1.36 -18.21
CA ARG A 226 -5.87 2.71 -18.64
C ARG A 226 -5.31 3.03 -20.02
N PHE A 227 -4.13 2.51 -20.33
CA PHE A 227 -3.55 2.60 -21.67
C PHE A 227 -4.42 1.88 -22.72
N LYS A 228 -4.91 0.67 -22.42
CA LYS A 228 -5.84 -0.05 -23.31
C LYS A 228 -7.13 0.73 -23.52
N GLU A 229 -7.75 1.26 -22.47
CA GLU A 229 -8.95 2.11 -22.60
C GLU A 229 -8.68 3.38 -23.44
N LEU A 230 -7.49 3.95 -23.33
CA LEU A 230 -7.07 5.11 -24.12
C LEU A 230 -6.84 4.73 -25.58
N ALA A 231 -6.20 3.60 -25.85
CA ALA A 231 -6.00 3.06 -27.19
C ALA A 231 -7.35 2.75 -27.85
N ASP A 232 -8.26 2.09 -27.14
CA ASP A 232 -9.61 1.80 -27.62
C ASP A 232 -10.37 3.11 -27.94
N TYR A 233 -10.17 4.19 -27.15
CA TYR A 233 -10.73 5.51 -27.45
C TYR A 233 -10.15 6.15 -28.72
N PHE A 234 -8.84 6.00 -28.99
CA PHE A 234 -8.19 6.61 -30.16
C PHE A 234 -8.39 5.81 -31.45
N PHE A 235 -8.38 4.48 -31.37
CA PHE A 235 -8.34 3.58 -32.53
C PHE A 235 -9.67 2.86 -32.80
N GLY A 236 -10.64 2.91 -31.88
CA GLY A 236 -11.94 2.25 -32.04
C GLY A 236 -11.88 0.71 -31.87
N GLU A 237 -12.98 0.03 -32.23
CA GLU A 237 -13.13 -1.44 -32.16
C GLU A 237 -12.59 -2.19 -33.42
N ASP A 238 -11.78 -1.55 -34.26
CA ASP A 238 -11.33 -2.14 -35.52
C ASP A 238 -10.00 -2.93 -35.37
N GLU A 239 -9.79 -3.89 -36.27
CA GLU A 239 -8.68 -4.86 -36.37
C GLU A 239 -7.25 -4.26 -36.34
N GLN A 240 -7.09 -2.94 -36.36
CA GLN A 240 -5.80 -2.23 -36.20
C GLN A 240 -5.23 -2.29 -34.78
N ARG A 241 -6.04 -2.71 -33.80
CA ARG A 241 -5.65 -2.87 -32.38
C ARG A 241 -4.51 -3.87 -32.18
N ASP A 242 -4.59 -5.01 -32.85
CA ASP A 242 -3.62 -6.10 -32.68
C ASP A 242 -2.28 -5.79 -33.38
N GLU A 243 -2.30 -4.95 -34.41
CA GLU A 243 -1.08 -4.51 -35.12
C GLU A 243 -0.25 -3.51 -34.28
N TRP A 244 -0.89 -2.70 -33.44
CA TRP A 244 -0.21 -1.72 -32.57
C TRP A 244 0.25 -2.30 -31.23
N LEU A 245 -0.50 -3.25 -30.66
CA LEU A 245 -0.19 -3.90 -29.37
C LEU A 245 0.64 -5.19 -29.51
N GLY A 246 0.72 -5.76 -30.72
CA GLY A 246 1.32 -7.07 -30.99
C GLY A 246 2.84 -7.15 -30.79
N ASP A 247 3.55 -6.02 -30.77
CA ASP A 247 5.02 -6.00 -30.67
C ASP A 247 5.55 -5.50 -29.32
N THR A 248 4.68 -5.01 -28.42
CA THR A 248 5.10 -4.42 -27.12
C THR A 248 4.77 -5.28 -25.90
N LEU A 249 4.04 -6.39 -26.05
CA LEU A 249 3.50 -7.15 -24.91
C LEU A 249 3.77 -8.66 -24.91
N THR A 250 4.55 -9.22 -25.86
CA THR A 250 4.73 -10.69 -25.97
C THR A 250 6.15 -11.24 -25.86
N ASP A 251 7.18 -10.43 -25.54
CA ASP A 251 8.58 -10.92 -25.60
C ASP A 251 9.22 -11.36 -24.27
N ASP A 252 8.43 -11.66 -23.23
CA ASP A 252 8.94 -12.13 -21.92
C ASP A 252 8.60 -13.60 -21.61
N ALA A 253 8.57 -14.47 -22.62
CA ALA A 253 8.35 -15.91 -22.40
C ALA A 253 9.12 -16.83 -23.37
N ASP A 254 10.44 -16.72 -23.46
CA ASP A 254 11.32 -17.92 -23.44
C ASP A 254 12.80 -17.54 -23.24
N CYS A 255 13.28 -17.60 -22.00
CA CYS A 255 14.71 -17.71 -21.71
C CYS A 255 14.91 -18.97 -20.87
N SER A 256 14.48 -20.11 -21.39
CA SER A 256 14.91 -21.41 -20.89
C SER A 256 16.22 -21.82 -21.57
N ASP A 257 17.31 -21.53 -20.85
CA ASP A 257 18.47 -22.38 -20.60
C ASP A 257 18.68 -23.58 -21.56
N ASN A 258 19.58 -23.43 -22.54
CA ASN A 258 20.24 -24.54 -23.22
C ASN A 258 21.75 -24.35 -23.12
N ASN A 259 22.32 -24.81 -22.01
CA ASN A 259 23.75 -24.96 -21.80
C ASN A 259 24.11 -26.44 -22.06
N GLU A 260 24.19 -26.84 -23.33
CA GLU A 260 24.88 -28.08 -23.71
C GLU A 260 26.37 -27.78 -23.84
N VAL A 261 27.13 -28.23 -22.84
CA VAL A 261 28.59 -28.32 -22.89
C VAL A 261 28.92 -29.58 -23.67
N GLU A 262 29.27 -29.44 -24.95
CA GLU A 262 29.88 -30.53 -25.71
C GLU A 262 31.36 -30.70 -25.30
N ASP A 263 31.66 -31.89 -24.80
CA ASP A 263 32.99 -32.46 -24.71
C ASP A 263 33.64 -32.50 -26.11
N ALA A 264 34.76 -31.81 -26.28
CA ALA A 264 35.68 -32.04 -27.40
C ALA A 264 37.04 -32.46 -26.85
N ASN A 265 37.26 -33.78 -26.83
CA ASN A 265 38.59 -34.37 -26.93
C ASN A 265 39.26 -33.90 -28.24
N PHE A 266 40.44 -33.30 -28.14
CA PHE A 266 41.66 -33.65 -28.90
C PHE A 266 42.87 -32.91 -28.33
#